data_AF-A0A2A4QYZ7-F1
#
_entry.id   AF-A0A2A4QYZ7-F1
#
_cell.length_a   1.000
_cell.length_b   1.000
_cell.length_c   1.000
_cell.angle_alpha   90.00
_cell.angle_beta   90.00
_cell.angle_gamma   90.00
#
_symmetry.space_group_name_H-M   'P 1'
#
loop_
_entity.id
_entity.type
_entity.pdbx_description
1 polymer ?
#
loop_
_entity_poly.entity_id
_entity_poly.type
_entity_poly.pdbx_seq_one_letter_code
_entity_poly.pdbx_strand_id
1 'polypeptide(L)' 'RPTGEKKTEFVHTLNGSGVAVGRCLVAVIENYWDEETQSVIVPEVLKPYMGGIERISAAK' A
#
# COMPACT_ATOMS: atom_id res chain seq x y z
N ARG A 1 -25.59 1.67 20.71
CA ARG A 1 -26.36 0.67 21.50
C ARG A 1 -27.77 1.20 21.62
N PRO A 2 -28.81 0.38 21.40
CA PRO A 2 -30.17 0.74 21.78
C PRO A 2 -30.19 1.18 23.24
N THR A 3 -30.87 2.29 23.54
CA THR A 3 -30.91 2.88 24.88
C THR A 3 -31.74 1.98 25.80
N GLY A 4 -31.11 1.30 26.75
CA GLY A 4 -31.79 0.54 27.82
C GLY A 4 -31.34 -0.90 28.05
N GLU A 5 -30.58 -1.51 27.13
CA GLU A 5 -30.13 -2.89 27.28
C GLU A 5 -28.86 -3.01 28.14
N LYS A 6 -28.93 -3.85 29.18
CA LYS A 6 -27.83 -4.15 30.12
C LYS A 6 -27.15 -5.52 29.86
N LYS A 7 -27.55 -6.24 28.81
CA LYS A 7 -27.02 -7.57 28.48
C LYS A 7 -25.83 -7.44 27.51
N THR A 8 -24.76 -8.19 27.76
CA THR A 8 -23.64 -8.30 26.82
C THR A 8 -24.05 -9.09 25.58
N GLU A 9 -23.69 -8.60 24.40
CA GLU A 9 -23.95 -9.25 23.11
C GLU A 9 -22.65 -9.57 22.37
N PHE A 10 -22.68 -10.59 21.52
CA PHE A 10 -21.58 -10.87 20.60
C PHE A 10 -21.46 -9.76 19.56
N VAL A 11 -20.24 -9.27 19.32
CA VAL A 11 -19.97 -8.31 18.24
C VAL A 11 -19.89 -9.01 16.90
N HIS A 12 -20.22 -8.28 15.84
CA HIS A 12 -19.84 -8.68 14.48
C HIS A 12 -18.36 -8.39 14.25
N THR A 13 -17.70 -9.25 13.47
CA THR A 13 -16.32 -9.03 13.04
C THR A 13 -16.27 -8.85 11.54
N LEU A 14 -15.39 -7.96 11.08
CA LEU A 14 -15.08 -7.77 9.66
C LEU A 14 -13.56 -7.78 9.51
N ASN A 15 -13.10 -8.16 8.33
CA ASN A 15 -11.71 -8.05 7.94
C ASN A 15 -11.63 -7.61 6.47
N GLY A 16 -10.51 -6.97 6.13
CA GLY A 16 -10.19 -6.54 4.79
C GLY A 16 -8.70 -6.23 4.74
N SER A 17 -8.02 -6.66 3.68
CA SER A 17 -6.62 -6.30 3.49
C SER A 17 -6.53 -4.79 3.23
N GLY A 18 -5.76 -4.07 4.04
CA GLY A 18 -5.42 -2.67 3.74
C GLY A 18 -4.64 -2.58 2.43
N VAL A 19 -3.69 -3.52 2.25
CA VAL A 19 -3.10 -4.00 1.00
C VAL A 19 -2.39 -5.34 1.26
N ALA A 20 -2.24 -6.17 0.23
CA ALA A 20 -1.27 -7.27 0.26
C ALA A 20 0.07 -6.75 -0.28
N VAL A 21 1.05 -6.48 0.59
CA VAL A 21 2.29 -5.75 0.26
C VAL A 21 2.99 -6.30 -0.97
N GLY A 22 3.19 -7.62 -1.06
CA GLY A 22 3.83 -8.23 -2.23
C GLY A 22 3.07 -8.01 -3.54
N ARG A 23 1.74 -8.04 -3.52
CA ARG A 23 0.92 -7.77 -4.72
C ARG A 23 0.97 -6.29 -5.10
N CYS A 24 0.95 -5.41 -4.11
CA CYS A 24 1.06 -3.97 -4.32
C CYS A 24 2.43 -3.60 -4.91
N LEU A 25 3.51 -4.25 -4.46
CA LEU A 25 4.85 -4.07 -5.03
C LEU A 25 4.89 -4.42 -6.53
N VAL A 26 4.35 -5.58 -6.93
CA VAL A 26 4.28 -5.98 -8.35
C VAL A 26 3.52 -4.93 -9.17
N ALA A 27 2.35 -4.51 -8.69
CA ALA A 27 1.55 -3.50 -9.37
C ALA A 27 2.29 -2.15 -9.51
N VAL A 28 3.03 -1.73 -8.48
CA VAL A 28 3.85 -0.50 -8.55
C VAL A 28 4.95 -0.64 -9.59
N ILE A 29 5.68 -1.76 -9.61
CA ILE A 29 6.76 -1.98 -10.58
C ILE A 29 6.22 -1.94 -12.02
N GLU A 30 5.11 -2.62 -12.29
CA GLU A 30 4.52 -2.69 -13.64
C GLU A 30 3.95 -1.34 -14.10
N ASN A 31 3.24 -0.62 -13.22
CA ASN A 31 2.54 0.62 -13.61
C ASN A 31 3.44 1.87 -13.56
N TYR A 32 4.58 1.80 -12.88
CA TYR A 32 5.53 2.90 -12.77
C TYR A 32 6.87 2.60 -13.46
N TRP A 33 6.91 1.57 -14.31
CA TRP A 33 8.06 1.32 -15.19
C TRP A 33 8.20 2.43 -16.24
N ASP A 34 9.41 2.95 -16.38
CA ASP A 34 9.80 3.91 -17.38
C ASP A 34 10.78 3.23 -18.34
N GLU A 35 10.28 2.93 -19.55
CA GLU A 35 11.03 2.23 -20.60
C GLU A 35 12.24 3.03 -21.12
N GLU A 36 12.15 4.36 -21.13
CA GLU A 36 13.22 5.22 -21.66
C GLU A 36 14.43 5.23 -20.74
N THR A 37 14.18 5.28 -19.43
CA THR A 37 15.22 5.32 -18.40
C THR A 37 15.55 3.95 -17.81
N GLN A 38 14.80 2.91 -18.18
CA GLN A 38 14.87 1.56 -17.64
C GLN A 38 14.86 1.55 -16.10
N SER A 39 13.90 2.29 -15.52
CA SER A 39 13.79 2.47 -14.08
C SER A 39 12.33 2.46 -13.62
N VAL A 40 12.09 2.19 -12.34
CA VAL A 40 10.76 2.34 -11.73
C VAL A 40 10.68 3.70 -11.06
N ILE A 41 9.71 4.52 -11.46
CA ILE A 41 9.42 5.81 -10.83
C ILE A 41 8.78 5.54 -9.46
N VAL A 42 9.26 6.21 -8.42
CA VAL A 42 8.66 6.10 -7.08
C VAL A 42 7.36 6.93 -7.05
N PRO A 43 6.19 6.33 -6.72
CA PRO A 43 4.95 7.08 -6.56
C PRO A 43 5.12 8.22 -5.53
N GLU A 44 4.59 9.41 -5.83
CA GLU A 44 4.74 10.61 -4.99
C GLU A 44 4.45 10.34 -3.51
N VAL A 45 3.40 9.57 -3.22
CA VAL A 45 2.96 9.24 -1.86
C VAL A 45 3.94 8.35 -1.09
N LEU A 46 4.84 7.65 -1.78
CA LEU A 46 5.85 6.76 -1.16
C LEU A 46 7.18 7.46 -0.90
N LYS A 47 7.49 8.58 -1.57
CA LYS A 47 8.78 9.29 -1.44
C LYS A 47 9.18 9.65 0.00
N PRO A 48 8.28 10.11 0.89
CA PRO A 48 8.64 10.39 2.29
C PRO A 48 9.11 9.16 3.07
N TYR A 49 8.69 7.97 2.65
CA TYR A 49 9.06 6.69 3.27
C TYR A 49 10.32 6.07 2.64
N MET A 50 10.75 6.59 1.49
CA MET A 50 11.88 6.08 0.72
C MET A 50 13.11 7.00 0.80
N GLY A 51 13.15 7.92 1.77
CA GLY A 51 14.29 8.84 1.95
C GLY A 51 14.46 9.84 0.80
N GLY A 52 13.38 10.18 0.10
CA GLY A 52 13.40 11.13 -1.03
C GLY A 52 13.94 10.53 -2.33
N ILE A 53 14.05 9.21 -2.45
CA ILE A 53 14.41 8.55 -3.71
C ILE A 53 13.29 8.76 -4.74
N GLU A 54 13.66 9.20 -5.94
CA GLU A 54 12.74 9.48 -7.05
C GLU A 54 12.56 8.26 -7.98
N ARG A 55 13.59 7.42 -8.13
CA ARG A 55 13.61 6.29 -9.07
C ARG A 55 14.41 5.10 -8.52
N ILE A 56 14.00 3.89 -8.88
CA ILE A 56 14.69 2.63 -8.59
C ILE A 56 15.26 2.11 -9.91
N SER A 57 16.58 1.88 -9.97
CA SER A 57 17.27 1.33 -11.15
C SER A 57 18.27 0.25 -10.74
N ALA A 58 18.71 -0.56 -11.70
CA ALA A 58 19.75 -1.55 -11.45
C ALA A 58 21.05 -0.85 -11.00
N ALA A 59 21.72 -1.42 -10.00
CA ALA A 59 23.07 -0.97 -9.66
C ALA A 59 24.00 -1.20 -10.85
N LYS A 60 24.90 -0.24 -11.09
CA LYS A 60 26.00 -0.42 -12.05
C LYS A 60 26.94 -1.52 -11.60
#